data_AF-A0A973BWF6-F1
#
_entry.id   AF-A0A973BWF6-F1
#
_cell.length_a   1.000
_cell.length_b   1.000
_cell.length_c   1.000
_cell.angle_alpha   90.00
_cell.angle_beta   90.00
_cell.angle_gamma   90.00
#
_symmetry.space_group_name_H-M   'P 1'
#
loop_
_entity.id
_entity.type
_entity.pdbx_description
1 polymer ?
#
loop_
_entity_poly.entity_id
_entity_poly.type
_entity_poly.pdbx_seq_one_letter_code
_entity_poly.pdbx_strand_id
1 'polypeptide(L)'
;MDITTVADDLVVLHDGTDVHRAEALAADTEHHITAFAEEVTVTTLPRPSGTLRCRFATVNDVHFGETEAGRIDDHPEGPIRRAAPGDDPYPEVMNHAAATEIAAIDPAALIVKGDLSVDGRPEEWAAFERCYRKPFGDRLHVVRGNHDSYQHQDRYAGDAWIELPGIAVALLDTAIPGETTGTIRAEQFEWLDAQAAAATDPVVVMGHHQQWVGRTGGSRSDDYFGLHPDPSDALDDLAARRPAVIAYTAGHTHRHRVRTMMRSHIPTIEIGCTKDFPGTWAEYRVFDGGLMQVVHRMSAPEALAWSESCRGLYSDFGVDYESYALGALDDRCFTIPLR
;
A
#
# COMPACT_ATOMS: atom_id res chain seq x y z
N MET A 1 -19.72 -2.33 11.63
CA MET A 1 -19.80 -2.43 10.16
C MET A 1 -18.99 -1.32 9.49
N ASP A 2 -18.04 -1.71 8.65
CA ASP A 2 -17.11 -0.85 7.90
C ASP A 2 -17.37 -1.02 6.39
N ILE A 3 -17.49 0.08 5.63
CA ILE A 3 -17.40 0.04 4.17
C ILE A 3 -15.92 0.11 3.81
N THR A 4 -15.33 -1.03 3.46
CA THR A 4 -13.88 -1.17 3.33
C THR A 4 -13.41 -0.93 1.91
N THR A 5 -14.22 -1.32 0.91
CA THR A 5 -13.89 -1.21 -0.50
C THR A 5 -15.07 -0.69 -1.32
N VAL A 6 -14.81 0.29 -2.18
CA VAL A 6 -15.75 0.78 -3.19
C VAL A 6 -15.01 0.96 -4.52
N ALA A 7 -15.46 0.27 -5.56
CA ALA A 7 -14.96 0.44 -6.93
C ALA A 7 -16.09 0.97 -7.84
N ASP A 8 -15.86 0.97 -9.16
CA ASP A 8 -16.91 1.27 -10.14
C ASP A 8 -17.99 0.19 -10.24
N ASP A 9 -17.73 -1.03 -9.79
CA ASP A 9 -18.62 -2.18 -9.94
C ASP A 9 -18.73 -3.08 -8.69
N LEU A 10 -18.10 -2.67 -7.57
CA LEU A 10 -17.94 -3.47 -6.37
C LEU A 10 -18.10 -2.61 -5.12
N VAL A 11 -18.82 -3.14 -4.12
CA VAL A 11 -18.77 -2.67 -2.74
C VAL A 11 -18.53 -3.86 -1.81
N VAL A 12 -17.62 -3.71 -0.85
CA VAL A 12 -17.38 -4.70 0.21
C VAL A 12 -17.59 -4.06 1.57
N LEU A 13 -18.37 -4.75 2.41
CA LEU A 13 -18.61 -4.39 3.80
C LEU A 13 -18.10 -5.49 4.72
N HIS A 14 -17.55 -5.07 5.85
CA HIS A 14 -17.10 -5.97 6.91
C HIS A 14 -17.80 -5.61 8.22
N ASP A 15 -18.27 -6.61 8.97
CA ASP A 15 -18.70 -6.43 10.36
C ASP A 15 -17.97 -7.43 11.25
N GLY A 16 -16.90 -6.96 11.90
CA GLY A 16 -15.90 -7.84 12.49
C GLY A 16 -15.33 -8.80 11.44
N THR A 17 -15.58 -10.11 11.62
CA THR A 17 -15.12 -11.16 10.71
C THR A 17 -16.12 -11.54 9.63
N ASP A 18 -17.32 -10.97 9.64
CA ASP A 18 -18.34 -11.23 8.62
C ASP A 18 -18.17 -10.31 7.41
N VAL A 19 -18.41 -10.83 6.20
CA VAL A 19 -18.18 -10.12 4.94
C VAL A 19 -19.43 -10.13 4.07
N HIS A 20 -19.78 -8.97 3.52
CA HIS A 20 -20.79 -8.82 2.48
C HIS A 20 -20.17 -8.21 1.23
N ARG A 21 -20.45 -8.81 0.06
CA ARG A 21 -19.95 -8.34 -1.24
C ARG A 21 -21.14 -8.07 -2.17
N ALA A 22 -21.19 -6.85 -2.71
CA ALA A 22 -22.12 -6.45 -3.75
C ALA A 22 -21.32 -6.18 -5.03
N GLU A 23 -21.54 -7.01 -6.05
CA GLU A 23 -20.80 -7.02 -7.31
C GLU A 23 -21.69 -6.64 -8.50
N ALA A 24 -21.07 -6.37 -9.65
CA ALA A 24 -21.76 -5.99 -10.89
C ALA A 24 -22.65 -4.75 -10.71
N LEU A 25 -22.25 -3.84 -9.83
CA LEU A 25 -22.93 -2.58 -9.59
C LEU A 25 -22.73 -1.62 -10.77
N ALA A 26 -23.70 -0.72 -10.98
CA ALA A 26 -23.53 0.38 -11.92
C ALA A 26 -22.58 1.42 -11.33
N ALA A 27 -21.62 1.90 -12.12
CA ALA A 27 -20.66 2.94 -11.74
C ALA A 27 -21.32 4.31 -11.56
N ASP A 28 -20.67 5.21 -10.81
CA ASP A 28 -21.14 6.58 -10.54
C ASP A 28 -22.63 6.64 -10.11
N THR A 29 -23.03 5.64 -9.33
CA THR A 29 -24.43 5.44 -8.96
C THR A 29 -24.54 5.19 -7.46
N GLU A 30 -25.54 5.82 -6.85
CA GLU A 30 -25.94 5.55 -5.47
C GLU A 30 -26.67 4.20 -5.39
N HIS A 31 -26.22 3.35 -4.47
CA HIS A 31 -26.80 2.04 -4.20
C HIS A 31 -27.23 1.95 -2.74
N HIS A 32 -28.38 1.30 -2.50
CA HIS A 32 -28.83 0.91 -1.17
C HIS A 32 -28.52 -0.59 -0.98
N ILE A 33 -27.61 -0.91 -0.07
CA ILE A 33 -27.14 -2.28 0.17
C ILE A 33 -27.60 -2.71 1.56
N THR A 34 -28.34 -3.82 1.63
CA THR A 34 -28.70 -4.46 2.90
C THR A 34 -27.66 -5.51 3.27
N ALA A 35 -26.93 -5.28 4.38
CA ALA A 35 -25.93 -6.17 4.93
C ALA A 35 -26.04 -6.20 6.46
N PHE A 36 -25.81 -7.37 7.07
CA PHE A 36 -25.81 -7.52 8.55
C PHE A 36 -27.07 -6.97 9.26
N ALA A 37 -28.24 -7.09 8.61
CA ALA A 37 -29.52 -6.55 9.06
C ALA A 37 -29.61 -5.01 9.13
N GLU A 38 -28.67 -4.31 8.50
CA GLU A 38 -28.66 -2.86 8.33
C GLU A 38 -28.68 -2.50 6.83
N GLU A 39 -29.19 -1.32 6.49
CA GLU A 39 -29.10 -0.77 5.14
C GLU A 39 -28.07 0.36 5.12
N VAL A 40 -27.15 0.31 4.16
CA VAL A 40 -26.21 1.40 3.90
C VAL A 40 -26.46 2.01 2.54
N THR A 41 -26.20 3.31 2.44
CA THR A 41 -26.18 4.02 1.16
C THR A 41 -24.73 4.29 0.78
N VAL A 42 -24.34 3.90 -0.43
CA VAL A 42 -22.98 4.04 -0.93
C VAL A 42 -23.01 4.42 -2.40
N THR A 43 -22.15 5.35 -2.81
CA THR A 43 -21.97 5.71 -4.22
C THR A 43 -20.73 5.01 -4.75
N THR A 44 -20.90 4.21 -5.81
CA THR A 44 -19.79 3.58 -6.54
C THR A 44 -18.94 4.63 -7.24
N LEU A 45 -17.66 4.33 -7.45
CA LEU A 45 -16.76 5.28 -8.10
C LEU A 45 -17.12 5.50 -9.58
N PRO A 46 -16.89 6.70 -10.13
CA PRO A 46 -16.95 6.88 -11.57
C PRO A 46 -15.87 6.04 -12.25
N ARG A 47 -16.25 5.33 -13.31
CA ARG A 47 -15.29 4.60 -14.14
C ARG A 47 -14.48 5.61 -14.98
N PRO A 48 -13.14 5.62 -14.90
CA PRO A 48 -12.32 6.42 -15.80
C PRO A 48 -12.65 6.11 -17.27
N SER A 49 -12.60 7.11 -18.15
CA SER A 49 -13.02 6.94 -19.54
C SER A 49 -12.13 5.96 -20.32
N GLY A 50 -12.71 5.33 -21.34
CA GLY A 50 -11.99 4.42 -22.24
C GLY A 50 -12.00 2.97 -21.76
N THR A 51 -11.10 2.18 -22.33
CA THR A 51 -11.01 0.73 -22.11
C THR A 51 -10.11 0.43 -20.93
N LEU A 52 -10.47 -0.56 -20.11
CA LEU A 52 -9.56 -1.14 -19.12
C LEU A 52 -8.37 -1.81 -19.83
N ARG A 53 -7.17 -1.31 -19.59
CA ARG A 53 -5.91 -1.74 -20.20
C ARG A 53 -5.25 -2.86 -19.44
N CYS A 54 -5.17 -2.72 -18.12
CA CYS A 54 -4.70 -3.77 -17.23
C CYS A 54 -5.18 -3.52 -15.80
N ARG A 55 -4.95 -4.52 -14.96
CA ARG A 55 -4.98 -4.41 -13.51
C ARG A 55 -3.59 -4.74 -12.99
N PHE A 56 -3.10 -4.02 -12.00
CA PHE A 56 -1.94 -4.45 -11.22
C PHE A 56 -2.25 -4.29 -9.74
N ALA A 57 -1.50 -4.98 -8.88
CA ALA A 57 -1.74 -4.98 -7.45
C ALA A 57 -0.49 -4.59 -6.68
N THR A 58 -0.68 -4.06 -5.47
CA THR A 58 0.42 -3.83 -4.53
C THR A 58 0.14 -4.40 -3.15
N VAL A 59 1.21 -4.87 -2.51
CA VAL A 59 1.28 -5.09 -1.05
C VAL A 59 2.47 -4.30 -0.49
N ASN A 60 2.53 -4.15 0.82
CA ASN A 60 3.61 -3.51 1.58
C ASN A 60 3.53 -3.94 3.04
N ASP A 61 4.64 -3.80 3.77
CA ASP A 61 4.70 -4.09 5.19
C ASP A 61 4.20 -5.53 5.45
N VAL A 62 4.83 -6.48 4.75
CA VAL A 62 4.47 -7.90 4.76
C VAL A 62 5.19 -8.66 5.88
N HIS A 63 6.33 -8.15 6.36
CA HIS A 63 7.02 -8.53 7.61
C HIS A 63 7.16 -10.04 7.87
N PHE A 64 7.61 -10.82 6.88
CA PHE A 64 7.91 -12.23 7.13
C PHE A 64 8.93 -12.36 8.27
N GLY A 65 8.63 -13.23 9.24
CA GLY A 65 9.45 -13.44 10.45
C GLY A 65 8.97 -12.71 11.71
N GLU A 66 8.06 -11.74 11.57
CA GLU A 66 7.55 -11.03 12.75
C GLU A 66 6.72 -11.97 13.64
N THR A 67 6.92 -11.86 14.95
CA THR A 67 6.27 -12.73 15.95
C THR A 67 5.32 -11.97 16.88
N GLU A 68 5.44 -10.65 16.93
CA GLU A 68 4.74 -9.79 17.88
C GLU A 68 4.23 -8.54 17.17
N ALA A 69 2.91 -8.45 16.96
CA ALA A 69 2.30 -7.27 16.36
C ALA A 69 1.94 -6.25 17.44
N GLY A 70 2.18 -4.96 17.15
CA GLY A 70 1.89 -3.86 18.06
C GLY A 70 2.98 -3.54 19.07
N ARG A 71 4.20 -4.09 18.90
CA ARG A 71 5.34 -3.72 19.73
C ARG A 71 5.95 -2.40 19.24
N ILE A 72 6.11 -1.44 20.15
CA ILE A 72 6.89 -0.22 19.92
C ILE A 72 8.18 -0.35 20.73
N ASP A 73 9.32 -0.42 20.05
CA ASP A 73 10.65 -0.59 20.66
C ASP A 73 10.66 -1.72 21.73
N ASP A 74 11.35 -1.49 22.85
CA ASP A 74 11.38 -2.39 24.01
C ASP A 74 10.21 -2.15 24.99
N HIS A 75 9.16 -1.42 24.57
CA HIS A 75 8.08 -1.06 25.48
C HIS A 75 7.28 -2.30 25.92
N PRO A 76 7.05 -2.49 27.24
CA PRO A 76 6.30 -3.65 27.73
C PRO A 76 4.78 -3.50 27.63
N GLU A 77 4.28 -2.27 27.43
CA GLU A 77 2.85 -1.98 27.22
C GLU A 77 2.37 -2.44 25.83
N GLY A 78 1.05 -2.59 25.66
CA GLY A 78 0.46 -3.19 24.48
C GLY A 78 -0.77 -2.44 23.95
N PRO A 79 -1.81 -3.15 23.50
CA PRO A 79 -1.91 -4.60 23.43
C PRO A 79 -0.96 -5.18 22.37
N ILE A 80 -0.16 -6.19 22.75
CA ILE A 80 0.71 -6.91 21.81
C ILE A 80 0.04 -8.22 21.41
N ARG A 81 -0.06 -8.50 20.11
CA ARG A 81 -0.65 -9.73 19.57
C ARG A 81 0.43 -10.71 19.12
N ARG A 82 0.13 -12.01 19.26
CA ARG A 82 0.96 -13.14 18.84
C ARG A 82 0.04 -14.22 18.29
N ALA A 83 0.52 -14.99 17.32
CA ALA A 83 -0.12 -16.25 16.97
C ALA A 83 -0.15 -17.17 18.20
N ALA A 84 -1.20 -17.98 18.35
CA ALA A 84 -1.26 -18.91 19.48
C ALA A 84 -0.19 -20.01 19.31
N PRO A 85 0.28 -20.63 20.41
CA PRO A 85 1.24 -21.72 20.30
C PRO A 85 0.72 -22.86 19.41
N GLY A 86 1.40 -23.11 18.30
CA GLY A 86 1.05 -24.15 17.33
C GLY A 86 0.26 -23.66 16.11
N ASP A 87 -0.20 -22.41 16.11
CA ASP A 87 -0.77 -21.76 14.93
C ASP A 87 0.35 -21.33 13.96
N ASP A 88 0.00 -21.15 12.70
CA ASP A 88 0.90 -20.61 11.69
C ASP A 88 1.30 -19.15 12.02
N PRO A 89 2.53 -18.71 11.67
CA PRO A 89 2.94 -17.32 11.86
C PRO A 89 1.97 -16.37 11.15
N TYR A 90 1.50 -15.34 11.86
CA TYR A 90 0.51 -14.43 11.27
C TYR A 90 0.97 -13.70 10.00
N PRO A 91 2.27 -13.36 9.78
CA PRO A 91 2.67 -12.81 8.49
C PRO A 91 2.41 -13.82 7.37
N GLU A 92 2.63 -15.12 7.60
CA GLU A 92 2.34 -16.14 6.59
C GLU A 92 0.83 -16.24 6.32
N VAL A 93 0.00 -16.26 7.37
CA VAL A 93 -1.48 -16.28 7.25
C VAL A 93 -1.98 -15.10 6.41
N MET A 94 -1.56 -13.88 6.76
CA MET A 94 -2.02 -12.66 6.10
C MET A 94 -1.53 -12.59 4.65
N ASN A 95 -0.26 -12.86 4.40
CA ASN A 95 0.28 -12.77 3.05
C ASN A 95 -0.22 -13.89 2.13
N HIS A 96 -0.53 -15.08 2.66
CA HIS A 96 -1.18 -16.14 1.88
C HIS A 96 -2.60 -15.76 1.44
N ALA A 97 -3.37 -15.12 2.33
CA ALA A 97 -4.69 -14.58 1.98
C ALA A 97 -4.58 -13.51 0.89
N ALA A 98 -3.68 -12.52 1.07
CA ALA A 98 -3.43 -11.48 0.07
C ALA A 98 -3.01 -12.08 -1.28
N ALA A 99 -2.04 -12.99 -1.30
CA ALA A 99 -1.57 -13.63 -2.54
C ALA A 99 -2.69 -14.39 -3.26
N THR A 100 -3.57 -15.08 -2.51
CA THR A 100 -4.69 -15.83 -3.07
C THR A 100 -5.74 -14.90 -3.70
N GLU A 101 -6.12 -13.85 -2.98
CA GLU A 101 -7.10 -12.86 -3.47
C GLU A 101 -6.56 -12.08 -4.68
N ILE A 102 -5.29 -11.66 -4.63
CA ILE A 102 -4.64 -10.96 -5.74
C ILE A 102 -4.55 -11.88 -6.97
N ALA A 103 -4.20 -13.16 -6.80
CA ALA A 103 -4.14 -14.10 -7.92
C ALA A 103 -5.50 -14.27 -8.61
N ALA A 104 -6.62 -14.12 -7.89
CA ALA A 104 -7.96 -14.23 -8.43
C ALA A 104 -8.35 -13.10 -9.42
N ILE A 105 -7.68 -11.94 -9.35
CA ILE A 105 -7.89 -10.84 -10.29
C ILE A 105 -6.93 -10.87 -11.50
N ASP A 106 -6.08 -11.89 -11.58
CA ASP A 106 -5.04 -12.09 -12.62
C ASP A 106 -4.30 -10.79 -13.03
N PRO A 107 -3.55 -10.17 -12.11
CA PRO A 107 -2.95 -8.88 -12.35
C PRO A 107 -1.80 -8.98 -13.36
N ALA A 108 -1.60 -7.93 -14.16
CA ALA A 108 -0.43 -7.79 -15.03
C ALA A 108 0.88 -7.76 -14.23
N ALA A 109 0.84 -7.20 -13.02
CA ALA A 109 1.97 -7.16 -12.09
C ALA A 109 1.50 -7.19 -10.62
N LEU A 110 2.34 -7.77 -9.76
CA LEU A 110 2.29 -7.57 -8.31
C LEU A 110 3.55 -6.81 -7.90
N ILE A 111 3.37 -5.67 -7.25
CA ILE A 111 4.47 -4.82 -6.76
C ILE A 111 4.48 -4.83 -5.23
N VAL A 112 5.61 -5.19 -4.63
CA VAL A 112 5.80 -5.14 -3.17
C VAL A 112 6.67 -3.95 -2.81
N LYS A 113 6.11 -3.02 -2.03
CA LYS A 113 6.72 -1.72 -1.71
C LYS A 113 7.40 -1.73 -0.33
N GLY A 114 8.34 -2.65 -0.13
CA GLY A 114 9.18 -2.73 1.07
C GLY A 114 8.55 -3.40 2.29
N ASP A 115 9.41 -3.55 3.30
CA ASP A 115 9.23 -4.29 4.56
C ASP A 115 8.76 -5.71 4.29
N LEU A 116 9.58 -6.41 3.51
CA LEU A 116 9.43 -7.79 3.09
C LEU A 116 9.66 -8.75 4.26
N SER A 117 10.62 -8.42 5.10
CA SER A 117 11.08 -9.18 6.25
C SER A 117 11.05 -8.32 7.49
N VAL A 118 11.21 -8.91 8.68
CA VAL A 118 11.42 -8.13 9.91
C VAL A 118 12.88 -7.77 10.13
N ASP A 119 13.80 -8.70 9.83
CA ASP A 119 15.25 -8.59 10.12
C ASP A 119 16.12 -9.05 8.93
N GLY A 120 15.55 -9.28 7.76
CA GLY A 120 16.25 -9.77 6.57
C GLY A 120 16.97 -11.11 6.76
N ARG A 121 16.42 -12.02 7.56
CA ARG A 121 17.02 -13.35 7.78
C ARG A 121 16.74 -14.30 6.61
N PRO A 122 17.61 -15.29 6.33
CA PRO A 122 17.42 -16.23 5.22
C PRO A 122 16.06 -16.95 5.21
N GLU A 123 15.54 -17.32 6.39
CA GLU A 123 14.24 -17.97 6.55
C GLU A 123 13.06 -17.05 6.21
N GLU A 124 13.17 -15.77 6.54
CA GLU A 124 12.18 -14.72 6.25
C GLU A 124 12.11 -14.47 4.75
N TRP A 125 13.28 -14.36 4.10
CA TRP A 125 13.37 -14.30 2.65
C TRP A 125 12.78 -15.53 1.98
N ALA A 126 13.09 -16.72 2.49
CA ALA A 126 12.54 -17.95 1.94
C ALA A 126 11.01 -18.02 2.07
N ALA A 127 10.43 -17.50 3.16
CA ALA A 127 8.98 -17.41 3.34
C ALA A 127 8.35 -16.43 2.34
N PHE A 128 8.94 -15.25 2.18
CA PHE A 128 8.53 -14.28 1.16
C PHE A 128 8.52 -14.86 -0.25
N GLU A 129 9.61 -15.52 -0.67
CA GLU A 129 9.70 -16.12 -2.02
C GLU A 129 8.66 -17.24 -2.22
N ARG A 130 8.43 -18.07 -1.20
CA ARG A 130 7.40 -19.13 -1.28
C ARG A 130 6.00 -18.55 -1.46
N CYS A 131 5.70 -17.47 -0.75
CA CYS A 131 4.38 -16.84 -0.77
C CYS A 131 4.12 -16.09 -2.08
N TYR A 132 5.05 -15.24 -2.52
CA TYR A 132 4.81 -14.33 -3.65
C TYR A 132 5.52 -14.74 -4.95
N ARG A 133 6.79 -15.16 -4.92
CA ARG A 133 7.52 -15.48 -6.17
C ARG A 133 6.91 -16.69 -6.89
N LYS A 134 6.48 -17.70 -6.13
CA LYS A 134 5.89 -18.93 -6.68
C LYS A 134 4.60 -18.68 -7.49
N PRO A 135 3.57 -17.95 -7.00
CA PRO A 135 2.36 -17.69 -7.77
C PRO A 135 2.48 -16.59 -8.83
N PHE A 136 3.37 -15.60 -8.66
CA PHE A 136 3.44 -14.44 -9.56
C PHE A 136 4.60 -14.49 -10.56
N GLY A 137 5.68 -15.23 -10.27
CA GLY A 137 6.81 -15.41 -11.19
C GLY A 137 7.43 -14.08 -11.61
N ASP A 138 7.54 -13.88 -12.92
CA ASP A 138 8.11 -12.67 -13.53
C ASP A 138 7.23 -11.42 -13.37
N ARG A 139 5.96 -11.58 -12.97
CA ARG A 139 5.05 -10.46 -12.64
C ARG A 139 5.32 -9.85 -11.28
N LEU A 140 6.20 -10.45 -10.47
CA LEU A 140 6.53 -9.97 -9.13
C LEU A 140 7.70 -8.98 -9.16
N HIS A 141 7.40 -7.73 -8.88
CA HIS A 141 8.37 -6.64 -8.74
C HIS A 141 8.47 -6.24 -7.28
N VAL A 142 9.68 -6.00 -6.80
CA VAL A 142 9.95 -5.89 -5.37
C VAL A 142 11.01 -4.84 -5.16
N VAL A 143 10.78 -4.01 -4.16
CA VAL A 143 11.82 -3.19 -3.54
C VAL A 143 11.83 -3.41 -2.04
N ARG A 144 12.97 -3.16 -1.43
CA ARG A 144 13.16 -3.26 0.02
C ARG A 144 12.56 -2.05 0.77
N GLY A 145 12.20 -2.27 2.03
CA GLY A 145 11.89 -1.21 2.99
C GLY A 145 13.02 -1.03 4.00
N ASN A 146 12.77 -0.29 5.08
CA ASN A 146 13.78 -0.10 6.11
C ASN A 146 14.11 -1.41 6.84
N HIS A 147 13.13 -2.25 7.19
CA HIS A 147 13.38 -3.52 7.88
C HIS A 147 14.29 -4.47 7.10
N ASP A 148 14.17 -4.42 5.78
CA ASP A 148 14.96 -5.22 4.84
C ASP A 148 16.42 -4.77 4.69
N SER A 149 16.77 -3.59 5.21
CA SER A 149 18.11 -3.00 5.14
C SER A 149 18.66 -2.52 6.48
N TYR A 150 17.89 -2.68 7.57
CA TYR A 150 18.20 -2.18 8.91
C TYR A 150 19.45 -2.84 9.49
N GLN A 151 19.71 -4.10 9.13
CA GLN A 151 20.94 -4.83 9.47
C GLN A 151 21.97 -4.77 8.31
N HIS A 152 21.89 -3.73 7.47
CA HIS A 152 22.71 -3.49 6.28
C HIS A 152 22.65 -4.60 5.22
N GLN A 153 21.51 -5.29 5.11
CA GLN A 153 21.24 -6.23 4.04
C GLN A 153 20.98 -5.50 2.71
N ASP A 154 21.33 -6.14 1.60
CA ASP A 154 21.27 -5.57 0.24
C ASP A 154 20.35 -6.32 -0.72
N ARG A 155 19.61 -7.33 -0.23
CA ARG A 155 18.62 -8.04 -1.04
C ARG A 155 17.52 -7.07 -1.45
N TYR A 156 17.13 -7.13 -2.74
CA TYR A 156 16.12 -6.24 -3.33
C TYR A 156 16.49 -4.74 -3.29
N ALA A 157 17.78 -4.41 -3.16
CA ALA A 157 18.27 -3.05 -3.36
C ALA A 157 18.20 -2.64 -4.84
N GLY A 158 17.87 -1.37 -5.06
CA GLY A 158 17.85 -0.75 -6.39
C GLY A 158 16.44 -0.52 -6.96
N ASP A 159 16.40 0.35 -7.96
CA ASP A 159 15.17 0.81 -8.60
C ASP A 159 14.76 -0.09 -9.77
N ALA A 160 13.47 -0.05 -10.12
CA ALA A 160 12.94 -0.74 -11.29
C ALA A 160 11.98 0.16 -12.07
N TRP A 161 12.12 0.15 -13.40
CA TRP A 161 11.13 0.68 -14.32
C TRP A 161 10.31 -0.46 -14.90
N ILE A 162 9.00 -0.41 -14.72
CA ILE A 162 8.08 -1.51 -15.07
C ILE A 162 7.06 -0.96 -16.05
N GLU A 163 7.06 -1.50 -17.27
CA GLU A 163 6.09 -1.14 -18.30
C GLU A 163 4.89 -2.10 -18.24
N LEU A 164 3.69 -1.54 -18.12
CA LEU A 164 2.43 -2.26 -18.13
C LEU A 164 1.53 -1.68 -19.23
N PRO A 165 0.48 -2.39 -19.68
CA PRO A 165 -0.44 -1.85 -20.66
C PRO A 165 -1.09 -0.54 -20.19
N GLY A 166 -0.71 0.59 -20.79
CA GLY A 166 -1.27 1.92 -20.53
C GLY A 166 -0.70 2.66 -19.32
N ILE A 167 0.37 2.15 -18.68
CA ILE A 167 1.04 2.82 -17.57
C ILE A 167 2.48 2.33 -17.41
N ALA A 168 3.37 3.20 -16.93
CA ALA A 168 4.65 2.81 -16.39
C ALA A 168 4.69 3.00 -14.86
N VAL A 169 5.42 2.12 -14.18
CA VAL A 169 5.68 2.23 -12.75
C VAL A 169 7.17 2.44 -12.52
N ALA A 170 7.51 3.51 -11.82
CA ALA A 170 8.86 3.75 -11.30
C ALA A 170 8.90 3.28 -9.83
N LEU A 171 9.44 2.10 -9.58
CA LEU A 171 9.59 1.56 -8.23
C LEU A 171 10.97 1.93 -7.69
N LEU A 172 11.00 2.74 -6.63
CA LEU A 172 12.21 3.31 -6.05
C LEU A 172 12.61 2.61 -4.75
N ASP A 173 13.90 2.34 -4.61
CA ASP A 173 14.53 1.95 -3.35
C ASP A 173 14.77 3.20 -2.50
N THR A 174 13.86 3.44 -1.56
CA THR A 174 13.93 4.62 -0.69
C THR A 174 14.64 4.35 0.63
N ALA A 175 15.13 3.12 0.85
CA ALA A 175 15.75 2.73 2.11
C ALA A 175 17.16 3.28 2.27
N ILE A 176 17.46 3.74 3.48
CA ILE A 176 18.80 4.11 3.91
C ILE A 176 19.29 2.96 4.81
N PRO A 177 20.35 2.21 4.42
CA PRO A 177 20.83 1.09 5.22
C PRO A 177 21.15 1.49 6.67
N GLY A 178 20.51 0.81 7.63
CA GLY A 178 20.66 1.09 9.06
C GLY A 178 19.74 2.16 9.64
N GLU A 179 18.85 2.76 8.84
CA GLU A 179 17.94 3.83 9.27
C GLU A 179 16.48 3.44 9.03
N THR A 180 15.58 3.99 9.85
CA THR A 180 14.12 3.83 9.67
C THR A 180 13.57 4.81 8.64
N THR A 181 14.23 5.96 8.48
CA THR A 181 13.80 7.02 7.55
C THR A 181 14.24 6.73 6.13
N GLY A 182 13.63 7.43 5.17
CA GLY A 182 13.88 7.22 3.75
C GLY A 182 14.48 8.43 3.03
N THR A 183 15.11 8.17 1.89
CA THR A 183 15.59 9.22 0.97
C THR A 183 15.42 8.80 -0.48
N ILE A 184 15.55 9.76 -1.40
CA ILE A 184 15.73 9.51 -2.83
C ILE A 184 16.99 10.26 -3.22
N ARG A 185 17.97 9.54 -3.76
CA ARG A 185 19.30 10.09 -4.06
C ARG A 185 19.28 10.89 -5.36
N ALA A 186 20.30 11.72 -5.54
CA ALA A 186 20.43 12.55 -6.73
C ALA A 186 20.46 11.69 -8.01
N GLU A 187 21.19 10.57 -8.00
CA GLU A 187 21.25 9.63 -9.13
C GLU A 187 19.89 8.98 -9.45
N GLN A 188 19.06 8.72 -8.43
CA GLN A 188 17.71 8.18 -8.61
C GLN A 188 16.79 9.24 -9.22
N PHE A 189 16.93 10.50 -8.82
CA PHE A 189 16.20 11.61 -9.46
C PHE A 189 16.61 11.85 -10.91
N GLU A 190 17.91 11.79 -11.21
CA GLU A 190 18.40 11.89 -12.59
C GLU A 190 17.84 10.77 -13.46
N TRP A 191 17.85 9.53 -12.94
CA TRP A 191 17.26 8.37 -13.61
C TRP A 191 15.74 8.54 -13.81
N LEU A 192 15.00 8.91 -12.75
CA LEU A 192 13.55 9.08 -12.81
C LEU A 192 13.15 10.19 -13.78
N ASP A 193 13.87 11.31 -13.78
CA ASP A 193 13.62 12.44 -14.68
C ASP A 193 13.84 12.03 -16.15
N ALA A 194 14.89 11.25 -16.43
CA ALA A 194 15.16 10.73 -17.76
C ALA A 194 14.08 9.75 -18.25
N GLN A 195 13.66 8.82 -17.40
CA GLN A 195 12.60 7.86 -17.73
C GLN A 195 11.26 8.57 -17.94
N ALA A 196 10.86 9.44 -17.02
CA ALA A 196 9.61 10.19 -17.11
C ALA A 196 9.60 11.18 -18.31
N ALA A 197 10.76 11.66 -18.75
CA ALA A 197 10.87 12.47 -19.97
C ALA A 197 10.65 11.65 -21.26
N ALA A 198 11.03 10.38 -21.25
CA ALA A 198 10.91 9.48 -22.39
C ALA A 198 9.56 8.72 -22.43
N ALA A 199 8.87 8.62 -21.28
CA ALA A 199 7.62 7.91 -21.14
C ALA A 199 6.52 8.47 -22.06
N THR A 200 5.84 7.59 -22.78
CA THR A 200 4.64 7.90 -23.58
C THR A 200 3.34 7.62 -22.84
N ASP A 201 3.41 6.74 -21.84
CA ASP A 201 2.31 6.42 -20.94
C ASP A 201 2.45 7.21 -19.61
N PRO A 202 1.36 7.40 -18.85
CA PRO A 202 1.43 7.94 -17.49
C PRO A 202 2.37 7.11 -16.60
N VAL A 203 2.92 7.76 -15.59
CA VAL A 203 3.90 7.20 -14.66
C VAL A 203 3.37 7.31 -13.24
N VAL A 204 3.34 6.20 -12.53
CA VAL A 204 3.16 6.20 -11.08
C VAL A 204 4.50 5.88 -10.42
N VAL A 205 4.92 6.74 -9.50
CA VAL A 205 6.13 6.53 -8.70
C VAL A 205 5.72 5.78 -7.43
N MET A 206 6.47 4.74 -7.08
CA MET A 206 6.24 3.93 -5.89
C MET A 206 7.52 3.84 -5.07
N GLY A 207 7.39 3.84 -3.76
CA GLY A 207 8.50 3.59 -2.84
C GLY A 207 8.00 3.01 -1.54
N HIS A 208 8.89 2.72 -0.61
CA HIS A 208 8.49 2.26 0.72
C HIS A 208 8.03 3.43 1.60
N HIS A 209 8.87 4.44 1.79
CA HIS A 209 8.63 5.56 2.69
C HIS A 209 7.68 6.63 2.12
N GLN A 210 6.71 7.09 2.90
CA GLN A 210 5.77 8.16 2.52
C GLN A 210 6.44 9.52 2.37
N GLN A 211 5.94 10.33 1.45
CA GLN A 211 6.42 11.69 1.23
C GLN A 211 6.12 12.60 2.42
N TRP A 212 7.12 13.39 2.83
CA TRP A 212 6.87 14.56 3.67
C TRP A 212 6.15 15.63 2.85
N VAL A 213 5.03 16.14 3.38
CA VAL A 213 4.30 17.24 2.74
C VAL A 213 4.26 18.39 3.74
N GLY A 214 4.87 19.51 3.37
CA GLY A 214 4.89 20.71 4.20
C GLY A 214 3.49 21.18 4.57
N ARG A 215 3.23 21.33 5.87
CA ARG A 215 2.00 21.92 6.41
C ARG A 215 2.33 23.14 7.23
N THR A 216 1.43 24.12 7.23
CA THR A 216 1.54 25.30 8.10
C THR A 216 1.72 24.87 9.55
N GLY A 217 2.85 25.22 10.16
CA GLY A 217 3.20 24.86 11.54
C GLY A 217 3.84 23.48 11.75
N GLY A 218 4.13 22.73 10.68
CA GLY A 218 4.89 21.48 10.77
C GLY A 218 6.39 21.71 10.93
N SER A 219 7.08 20.82 11.63
CA SER A 219 8.55 20.81 11.70
C SER A 219 9.12 20.15 10.43
N ARG A 220 10.10 20.82 9.83
CA ARG A 220 11.00 20.24 8.82
C ARG A 220 12.18 19.62 9.57
N SER A 221 12.30 18.30 9.54
CA SER A 221 13.37 17.56 10.20
C SER A 221 13.81 16.38 9.35
N ASP A 222 15.09 16.06 9.37
CA ASP A 222 15.64 14.83 8.77
C ASP A 222 15.29 13.60 9.62
N ASP A 223 14.82 13.79 10.85
CA ASP A 223 14.22 12.73 11.68
C ASP A 223 12.75 12.44 11.31
N TYR A 224 12.24 13.01 10.21
CA TYR A 224 10.89 12.68 9.75
C TYR A 224 10.82 11.19 9.39
N PHE A 225 9.84 10.50 9.97
CA PHE A 225 9.67 9.05 9.84
C PHE A 225 9.68 8.52 8.40
N GLY A 226 9.19 9.29 7.42
CA GLY A 226 9.16 8.89 6.01
C GLY A 226 10.35 9.38 5.20
N LEU A 227 10.09 9.78 3.95
CA LEU A 227 11.09 10.42 3.10
C LEU A 227 11.52 11.76 3.70
N HIS A 228 12.83 12.00 3.77
CA HIS A 228 13.38 13.27 4.23
C HIS A 228 12.74 14.47 3.48
N PRO A 229 12.62 15.65 4.11
CA PRO A 229 11.93 16.78 3.51
C PRO A 229 12.54 17.28 2.18
N ASP A 230 13.87 17.32 2.07
CA ASP A 230 14.57 17.75 0.84
C ASP A 230 14.25 16.85 -0.37
N PRO A 231 14.43 15.51 -0.33
CA PRO A 231 14.02 14.64 -1.42
C PRO A 231 12.50 14.61 -1.61
N SER A 232 11.70 14.81 -0.56
CA SER A 232 10.24 14.93 -0.70
C SER A 232 9.84 16.14 -1.55
N ASP A 233 10.45 17.31 -1.32
CA ASP A 233 10.23 18.50 -2.14
C ASP A 233 10.76 18.29 -3.57
N ALA A 234 11.93 17.64 -3.72
CA ALA A 234 12.50 17.33 -5.03
C ALA A 234 11.60 16.40 -5.86
N LEU A 235 10.90 15.47 -5.22
CA LEU A 235 9.91 14.60 -5.86
C LEU A 235 8.69 15.38 -6.37
N ASP A 236 8.17 16.32 -5.55
CA ASP A 236 7.07 17.21 -5.96
C ASP A 236 7.50 18.12 -7.13
N ASP A 237 8.70 18.68 -7.04
CA ASP A 237 9.33 19.48 -8.09
C ASP A 237 9.48 18.70 -9.40
N LEU A 238 9.90 17.43 -9.33
CA LEU A 238 10.00 16.55 -10.50
C LEU A 238 8.62 16.29 -11.10
N ALA A 239 7.64 15.92 -10.28
CA ALA A 239 6.27 15.72 -10.75
C ALA A 239 5.67 16.99 -11.37
N ALA A 240 6.00 18.17 -10.86
CA ALA A 240 5.55 19.44 -11.45
C ALA A 240 6.17 19.65 -12.85
N ARG A 241 7.43 19.25 -13.07
CA ARG A 241 8.11 19.34 -14.37
C ARG A 241 7.73 18.23 -15.34
N ARG A 242 7.27 17.08 -14.85
CA ARG A 242 6.96 15.87 -15.63
C ARG A 242 5.46 15.53 -15.49
N PRO A 243 4.57 16.09 -16.34
CA PRO A 243 3.13 15.81 -16.28
C PRO A 243 2.77 14.33 -16.45
N ALA A 244 3.65 13.53 -17.08
CA ALA A 244 3.49 12.08 -17.14
C ALA A 244 3.44 11.46 -15.73
N VAL A 245 4.09 12.04 -14.72
CA VAL A 245 3.99 11.58 -13.33
C VAL A 245 2.65 12.05 -12.73
N ILE A 246 1.81 11.07 -12.37
CA ILE A 246 0.44 11.30 -11.92
C ILE A 246 0.17 10.94 -10.45
N ALA A 247 1.08 10.20 -9.79
CA ALA A 247 0.97 9.90 -8.35
C ALA A 247 2.31 9.45 -7.75
N TYR A 248 2.44 9.59 -6.42
CA TYR A 248 3.38 8.84 -5.59
C TYR A 248 2.63 7.93 -4.62
N THR A 249 3.03 6.67 -4.46
CA THR A 249 2.40 5.72 -3.52
C THR A 249 3.43 4.98 -2.68
N ALA A 250 3.14 4.82 -1.39
CA ALA A 250 4.04 4.31 -0.37
C ALA A 250 3.35 3.38 0.64
N GLY A 251 4.15 2.61 1.38
CA GLY A 251 3.74 1.83 2.55
C GLY A 251 4.25 2.50 3.84
N HIS A 252 4.94 1.72 4.69
CA HIS A 252 5.74 2.14 5.86
C HIS A 252 4.93 2.64 7.06
N THR A 253 3.88 3.43 6.84
CA THR A 253 3.08 4.01 7.95
C THR A 253 2.00 3.08 8.48
N HIS A 254 1.77 1.95 7.81
CA HIS A 254 0.70 0.98 8.06
C HIS A 254 -0.71 1.55 8.01
N ARG A 255 -0.89 2.77 7.49
CA ARG A 255 -2.20 3.40 7.34
C ARG A 255 -2.55 3.74 5.91
N HIS A 256 -3.84 3.89 5.66
CA HIS A 256 -4.33 4.55 4.46
C HIS A 256 -4.38 6.06 4.65
N ARG A 257 -3.80 6.80 3.70
CA ARG A 257 -3.90 8.26 3.65
C ARG A 257 -3.61 8.80 2.27
N VAL A 258 -4.41 9.74 1.80
CA VAL A 258 -4.12 10.52 0.61
C VAL A 258 -3.90 11.98 1.00
N ARG A 259 -2.83 12.55 0.46
CA ARG A 259 -2.56 13.99 0.53
C ARG A 259 -2.26 14.48 -0.88
N THR A 260 -2.35 15.78 -1.07
CA THR A 260 -2.00 16.41 -2.35
C THR A 260 -0.62 17.04 -2.22
N MET A 261 0.26 16.77 -3.19
CA MET A 261 1.54 17.46 -3.33
C MET A 261 1.31 18.96 -3.58
N MET A 262 2.18 19.80 -3.04
CA MET A 262 1.94 21.25 -2.97
C MET A 262 2.15 21.96 -4.30
N ARG A 263 3.11 21.51 -5.13
CA ARG A 263 3.45 22.15 -6.41
C ARG A 263 2.84 21.47 -7.61
N SER A 264 2.92 20.15 -7.67
CA SER A 264 2.45 19.33 -8.80
C SER A 264 0.95 19.05 -8.75
N HIS A 265 0.34 19.17 -7.57
CA HIS A 265 -1.07 18.87 -7.29
C HIS A 265 -1.49 17.42 -7.55
N ILE A 266 -0.53 16.49 -7.64
CA ILE A 266 -0.81 15.06 -7.73
C ILE A 266 -1.00 14.45 -6.34
N PRO A 267 -1.70 13.32 -6.21
CA PRO A 267 -1.78 12.61 -4.95
C PRO A 267 -0.43 12.01 -4.53
N THR A 268 -0.14 12.11 -3.22
CA THR A 268 0.81 11.26 -2.50
C THR A 268 0.03 10.37 -1.55
N ILE A 269 0.26 9.06 -1.67
CA ILE A 269 -0.64 8.03 -1.17
C ILE A 269 0.13 7.12 -0.21
N GLU A 270 -0.50 6.81 0.91
CA GLU A 270 -0.07 5.81 1.89
C GLU A 270 -1.06 4.64 1.83
N ILE A 271 -0.57 3.41 1.73
CA ILE A 271 -1.36 2.19 1.74
C ILE A 271 -1.09 1.44 3.05
N GLY A 272 -2.16 1.08 3.75
CA GLY A 272 -2.11 0.27 4.97
C GLY A 272 -1.37 -1.05 4.79
N CYS A 273 -0.86 -1.59 5.88
CA CYS A 273 -0.06 -2.80 5.84
C CYS A 273 -0.90 -4.03 5.48
N THR A 274 -0.21 -5.09 5.02
CA THR A 274 -0.81 -6.40 4.85
C THR A 274 -0.87 -7.19 6.17
N LYS A 275 0.10 -7.01 7.08
CA LYS A 275 0.32 -7.91 8.22
C LYS A 275 -0.66 -7.81 9.41
N ASP A 276 -1.32 -6.67 9.62
CA ASP A 276 -2.19 -6.43 10.78
C ASP A 276 -3.44 -5.62 10.38
N PHE A 277 -4.16 -4.98 11.31
CA PHE A 277 -5.39 -4.27 10.98
C PHE A 277 -5.14 -3.04 10.08
N PRO A 278 -5.91 -2.83 9.00
CA PRO A 278 -7.09 -3.57 8.56
C PRO A 278 -6.81 -4.86 7.77
N GLY A 279 -5.57 -5.05 7.30
CA GLY A 279 -5.14 -6.25 6.58
C GLY A 279 -5.52 -6.11 5.13
N THR A 280 -4.72 -5.34 4.39
CA THR A 280 -5.10 -4.91 3.04
C THR A 280 -4.06 -5.17 1.97
N TRP A 281 -4.54 -5.12 0.73
CA TRP A 281 -3.76 -4.98 -0.49
C TRP A 281 -4.48 -3.95 -1.41
N ALA A 282 -3.77 -3.35 -2.37
CA ALA A 282 -4.36 -2.37 -3.27
C ALA A 282 -4.39 -2.88 -4.72
N GLU A 283 -5.54 -2.79 -5.36
CA GLU A 283 -5.73 -2.95 -6.81
C GLU A 283 -5.63 -1.59 -7.50
N TYR A 284 -5.00 -1.58 -8.67
CA TYR A 284 -4.98 -0.44 -9.57
C TYR A 284 -5.57 -0.86 -10.91
N ARG A 285 -6.68 -0.24 -11.29
CA ARG A 285 -7.34 -0.46 -12.59
C ARG A 285 -6.91 0.65 -13.54
N VAL A 286 -6.24 0.28 -14.62
CA VAL A 286 -5.67 1.22 -15.60
C VAL A 286 -6.61 1.34 -16.79
N PHE A 287 -7.12 2.54 -17.04
CA PHE A 287 -7.96 2.85 -18.20
C PHE A 287 -7.25 3.85 -19.11
N ASP A 288 -7.71 3.97 -20.36
CA ASP A 288 -7.14 4.97 -21.30
C ASP A 288 -7.19 6.40 -20.73
N GLY A 289 -8.20 6.73 -19.91
CA GLY A 289 -8.42 8.08 -19.36
C GLY A 289 -8.02 8.28 -17.89
N GLY A 290 -7.43 7.28 -17.22
CA GLY A 290 -7.02 7.43 -15.82
C GLY A 290 -6.82 6.12 -15.07
N LEU A 291 -6.44 6.25 -13.81
CA LEU A 291 -6.31 5.15 -12.87
C LEU A 291 -7.47 5.13 -11.88
N MET A 292 -7.82 3.95 -11.40
CA MET A 292 -8.62 3.79 -10.18
C MET A 292 -7.82 2.97 -9.18
N GLN A 293 -7.58 3.52 -7.99
CA GLN A 293 -7.06 2.77 -6.86
C GLN A 293 -8.24 2.21 -6.06
N VAL A 294 -8.17 0.93 -5.73
CA VAL A 294 -9.16 0.21 -4.94
C VAL A 294 -8.41 -0.60 -3.88
N VAL A 295 -8.46 -0.16 -2.63
CA VAL A 295 -7.94 -0.95 -1.50
C VAL A 295 -8.94 -2.04 -1.14
N HIS A 296 -8.44 -3.26 -1.05
CA HIS A 296 -9.17 -4.45 -0.64
C HIS A 296 -8.74 -4.84 0.77
N ARG A 297 -9.71 -4.92 1.67
CA ARG A 297 -9.52 -5.62 2.95
C ARG A 297 -9.68 -7.11 2.73
N MET A 298 -8.68 -7.88 3.15
CA MET A 298 -8.69 -9.34 3.01
C MET A 298 -9.93 -9.93 3.68
N SER A 299 -10.49 -10.95 3.06
CA SER A 299 -11.77 -11.56 3.41
C SER A 299 -11.65 -13.05 3.74
N ALA A 300 -10.46 -13.63 3.63
CA ALA A 300 -10.20 -14.99 4.13
C ALA A 300 -10.48 -15.05 5.66
N PRO A 301 -11.24 -16.06 6.16
CA PRO A 301 -11.64 -16.12 7.57
C PRO A 301 -10.47 -16.02 8.57
N GLU A 302 -9.37 -16.71 8.29
CA GLU A 302 -8.16 -16.71 9.12
C GLU A 302 -7.46 -15.35 9.14
N ALA A 303 -7.41 -14.64 8.01
CA ALA A 303 -6.84 -13.31 7.91
C ALA A 303 -7.73 -12.26 8.60
N LEU A 304 -9.05 -12.40 8.51
CA LEU A 304 -9.98 -11.55 9.24
C LEU A 304 -9.90 -11.78 10.74
N ALA A 305 -9.86 -13.04 11.20
CA ALA A 305 -9.72 -13.35 12.61
C ALA A 305 -8.44 -12.72 13.21
N TRP A 306 -7.31 -12.81 12.48
CA TRP A 306 -6.07 -12.18 12.91
C TRP A 306 -6.15 -10.65 12.87
N SER A 307 -6.49 -10.06 11.73
CA SER A 307 -6.52 -8.59 11.57
C SER A 307 -7.52 -7.93 12.49
N GLU A 308 -8.71 -8.50 12.72
CA GLU A 308 -9.67 -7.98 13.71
C GLU A 308 -9.11 -8.02 15.14
N SER A 309 -8.33 -9.05 15.49
CA SER A 309 -7.68 -9.10 16.80
C SER A 309 -6.70 -7.93 17.00
N CYS A 310 -6.18 -7.37 15.90
CA CYS A 310 -5.26 -6.24 15.86
C CYS A 310 -5.96 -4.86 15.77
N ARG A 311 -7.30 -4.79 15.71
CA ARG A 311 -8.04 -3.51 15.56
C ARG A 311 -7.67 -2.49 16.65
N GLY A 312 -7.45 -2.96 17.87
CA GLY A 312 -7.10 -2.13 19.03
C GLY A 312 -5.60 -2.03 19.36
N LEU A 313 -4.68 -2.37 18.44
CA LEU A 313 -3.24 -2.20 18.68
C LEU A 313 -2.93 -0.77 19.17
N TYR A 314 -1.91 -0.62 20.00
CA TYR A 314 -1.46 0.65 20.57
C TYR A 314 -2.46 1.43 21.47
N SER A 315 -3.63 0.87 21.77
CA SER A 315 -4.62 1.54 22.63
C SER A 315 -4.12 1.81 24.06
N ASP A 316 -3.19 1.02 24.62
CA ASP A 316 -2.60 1.31 25.94
C ASP A 316 -1.73 2.59 25.91
N PHE A 317 -1.23 2.98 24.73
CA PHE A 317 -0.53 4.25 24.50
C PHE A 317 -1.49 5.41 24.20
N GLY A 318 -2.80 5.19 24.26
CA GLY A 318 -3.82 6.18 23.92
C GLY A 318 -3.94 6.47 22.42
N VAL A 319 -3.45 5.56 21.57
CA VAL A 319 -3.55 5.67 20.11
C VAL A 319 -4.79 4.94 19.64
N ASP A 320 -5.64 5.64 18.88
CA ASP A 320 -6.75 5.04 18.14
C ASP A 320 -6.21 4.45 16.83
N TYR A 321 -5.68 3.22 16.90
CA TYR A 321 -5.08 2.56 15.75
C TYR A 321 -6.09 2.20 14.68
N GLU A 322 -7.33 1.91 15.06
CA GLU A 322 -8.40 1.63 14.10
C GLU A 322 -8.60 2.82 13.16
N SER A 323 -8.86 4.00 13.72
CA SER A 323 -9.01 5.22 12.93
C SER A 323 -7.73 5.59 12.18
N TYR A 324 -6.57 5.40 12.82
CA TYR A 324 -5.27 5.68 12.22
C TYR A 324 -5.01 4.81 10.98
N ALA A 325 -5.17 3.50 11.09
CA ALA A 325 -4.79 2.53 10.06
C ALA A 325 -5.83 2.46 8.95
N LEU A 326 -7.13 2.44 9.28
CA LEU A 326 -8.21 2.29 8.31
C LEU A 326 -8.33 3.52 7.40
N GLY A 327 -8.18 4.74 7.96
CA GLY A 327 -8.35 5.99 7.22
C GLY A 327 -9.78 6.21 6.72
N ALA A 328 -9.99 7.25 5.91
CA ALA A 328 -11.28 7.51 5.27
C ALA A 328 -11.44 6.64 4.01
N LEU A 329 -12.68 6.47 3.52
CA LEU A 329 -12.94 5.67 2.32
C LEU A 329 -12.27 6.27 1.07
N ASP A 330 -12.20 7.59 0.98
CA ASP A 330 -11.52 8.34 -0.08
C ASP A 330 -9.99 8.33 0.05
N ASP A 331 -9.44 7.92 1.19
CA ASP A 331 -8.01 7.56 1.31
C ASP A 331 -7.71 6.18 0.70
N ARG A 332 -8.72 5.32 0.58
CA ARG A 332 -8.61 3.91 0.17
C ARG A 332 -8.98 3.69 -1.29
N CYS A 333 -10.09 4.29 -1.72
CA CYS A 333 -10.71 4.02 -3.02
C CYS A 333 -11.06 5.32 -3.74
N PHE A 334 -10.40 5.60 -4.86
CA PHE A 334 -10.58 6.83 -5.62
C PHE A 334 -10.03 6.70 -7.05
N THR A 335 -10.35 7.69 -7.89
CA THR A 335 -9.78 7.80 -9.25
C THR A 335 -8.63 8.81 -9.28
N ILE A 336 -7.61 8.50 -10.07
CA ILE A 336 -6.45 9.35 -10.34
C ILE A 336 -6.55 9.80 -11.80
N PRO A 337 -6.88 11.07 -12.06
CA PRO A 337 -6.97 11.57 -13.43
C PRO A 337 -5.58 11.68 -14.06
N LEU A 338 -5.53 11.56 -15.38
CA LEU A 338 -4.35 11.96 -16.15
C LEU A 338 -4.22 13.50 -16.18
N ARG A 339 -3.03 14.01 -16.47
CA ARG A 339 -2.71 15.45 -16.42
C ARG A 339 -2.61 16.12 -17.78
#